data_AF-A0A820SEY9-F1
#
_entry.id   AF-A0A820SEY9-F1
#
_cell.length_a   1.000
_cell.length_b   1.000
_cell.length_c   1.000
_cell.angle_alpha   90.00
_cell.angle_beta   90.00
_cell.angle_gamma   90.00
#
_symmetry.space_group_name_H-M   'P 1'
#
loop_
_entity.id
_entity.type
_entity.pdbx_description
1 polymer ?
#
loop_
_entity_poly.entity_id
_entity_poly.type
_entity_poly.pdbx_seq_one_letter_code
_entity_poly.pdbx_strand_id
1 'polypeptide(L)'
;MNLLKQSKYVVKAVKQHSRIRVIFLQHNIPSLKDGIFNLITVLVKAEFAKNSSGGALPSDADHDYSIKLIQRKLKPPLNDNDINAIHYWAKKIAQVSIKLHENPM
;
A
#
# COMPACT_ATOMS: atom_id res chain seq x y z
N MET A 1 22.08 7.51 1.19
CA MET A 1 21.58 6.13 1.39
C MET A 1 20.08 6.14 1.09
N ASN A 2 19.65 5.77 -0.12
CA ASN A 2 18.25 5.92 -0.56
C ASN A 2 17.32 4.96 0.19
N LEU A 3 16.75 5.42 1.31
CA LEU A 3 15.77 4.68 2.10
C LEU A 3 14.56 4.25 1.25
N LEU A 4 14.24 4.95 0.15
CA LEU A 4 13.13 4.61 -0.74
C LEU A 4 13.35 3.37 -1.62
N LYS A 5 14.54 2.75 -1.59
CA LYS A 5 14.84 1.52 -2.34
C LYS A 5 14.09 0.28 -1.84
N GLN A 6 13.62 0.29 -0.59
CA GLN A 6 12.96 -0.88 -0.01
C GLN A 6 11.49 -0.56 0.28
N SER A 7 10.60 -1.46 -0.14
CA SER A 7 9.15 -1.37 0.07
C SER A 7 8.79 -1.07 1.53
N LYS A 8 9.56 -1.57 2.51
CA LYS A 8 9.34 -1.32 3.95
C LYS A 8 9.39 0.17 4.33
N TYR A 9 10.25 0.98 3.70
CA TYR A 9 10.35 2.41 3.98
C TYR A 9 9.29 3.21 3.23
N VAL A 10 8.90 2.75 2.04
CA VAL A 10 7.75 3.31 1.29
C VAL A 10 6.45 3.08 2.05
N VAL A 11 6.26 1.89 2.64
CA VAL A 11 5.11 1.61 3.54
C VAL A 11 5.09 2.60 4.72
N LYS A 12 6.24 2.89 5.33
CA LYS A 12 6.33 3.90 6.39
C LYS A 12 5.94 5.30 5.89
N ALA A 13 6.38 5.69 4.69
CA ALA A 13 6.01 6.97 4.08
C ALA A 13 4.49 7.07 3.82
N VAL A 14 3.87 6.01 3.31
CA VAL A 14 2.41 5.94 3.11
C VAL A 14 1.66 6.12 4.42
N LYS A 15 2.12 5.51 5.51
CA LYS A 15 1.51 5.68 6.85
C LYS A 15 1.58 7.12 7.36
N GLN A 16 2.62 7.87 6.99
CA GLN A 16 2.78 9.26 7.41
C GLN A 16 1.99 10.24 6.55
N HIS A 17 1.45 9.78 5.41
CA HIS A 17 0.63 10.62 4.54
C HIS A 17 -0.61 11.13 5.30
N SER A 18 -0.87 12.44 5.22
CA SER A 18 -1.91 13.12 6.01
C SER A 18 -3.27 12.44 5.90
N ARG A 19 -3.71 12.10 4.68
CA ARG A 19 -4.99 11.42 4.44
C ARG A 19 -5.04 10.02 5.07
N ILE A 20 -3.92 9.28 5.08
CA ILE A 20 -3.86 7.95 5.69
C ILE A 20 -3.90 8.07 7.21
N ARG A 21 -3.16 9.02 7.79
CA ARG A 21 -3.21 9.29 9.23
C ARG A 21 -4.62 9.62 9.69
N VAL A 22 -5.39 10.41 8.93
CA VAL A 22 -6.79 10.72 9.24
C VAL A 22 -7.64 9.45 9.29
N ILE A 23 -7.50 8.53 8.34
CA ILE A 23 -8.22 7.24 8.35
C ILE A 23 -7.89 6.42 9.60
N PHE A 24 -6.61 6.34 9.98
CA PHE A 24 -6.18 5.65 11.20
C PHE A 24 -6.73 6.30 12.49
N LEU A 25 -6.97 7.62 12.49
CA LEU A 25 -7.54 8.33 13.62
C LEU A 25 -9.06 8.16 13.69
N GLN A 26 -9.75 8.21 12.55
CA GLN A 26 -11.20 8.00 12.45
C GLN A 26 -11.60 6.59 12.84
N HIS A 27 -10.77 5.61 12.50
CA HIS A 27 -11.04 4.21 12.81
C HIS A 27 -10.04 3.68 13.86
N ASN A 28 -10.26 4.04 15.13
CA ASN A 28 -9.38 3.70 16.24
C ASN A 28 -9.55 2.25 16.77
N ILE A 29 -9.69 1.28 15.86
CA ILE A 29 -9.84 -0.13 16.19
C ILE A 29 -8.51 -0.85 15.88
N PRO A 30 -7.83 -1.49 16.84
CA PRO A 30 -6.52 -2.11 16.63
C PRO A 30 -6.48 -3.11 15.45
N SER A 31 -7.42 -4.06 15.41
CA SER A 31 -7.50 -5.07 14.35
C SER A 31 -7.69 -4.46 12.95
N LEU A 32 -8.39 -3.33 12.89
CA LEU A 32 -8.61 -2.61 11.65
C LEU A 32 -7.36 -1.86 11.20
N LYS A 33 -6.63 -1.25 12.13
CA LYS A 33 -5.34 -0.61 11.87
C LYS A 33 -4.33 -1.61 11.31
N ASP A 34 -4.32 -2.82 11.85
CA ASP A 34 -3.48 -3.92 11.33
C ASP A 34 -3.93 -4.35 9.93
N GLY A 35 -5.24 -4.43 9.68
CA GLY A 35 -5.78 -4.72 8.35
C GLY A 35 -5.42 -3.64 7.31
N ILE A 36 -5.54 -2.35 7.66
CA ILE A 36 -5.13 -1.23 6.80
C ILE A 36 -3.62 -1.30 6.54
N PHE A 37 -2.82 -1.60 7.58
CA PHE A 37 -1.38 -1.74 7.45
C PHE A 37 -0.99 -2.88 6.50
N ASN A 38 -1.66 -4.03 6.61
CA ASN A 38 -1.47 -5.15 5.70
C ASN A 38 -1.87 -4.77 4.26
N LEU A 39 -2.99 -4.08 4.08
CA LEU A 39 -3.42 -3.59 2.76
C LEU A 39 -2.35 -2.69 2.13
N ILE A 40 -1.88 -1.67 2.85
CA ILE A 40 -0.80 -0.78 2.38
C ILE A 40 0.45 -1.58 2.00
N THR A 41 0.84 -2.55 2.84
CA THR A 41 2.04 -3.35 2.62
C THR A 41 1.94 -4.18 1.35
N VAL A 42 0.80 -4.84 1.12
CA VAL A 42 0.56 -5.64 -0.09
C VAL A 42 0.58 -4.75 -1.33
N LEU A 43 -0.11 -3.61 -1.29
CA LEU A 43 -0.17 -2.67 -2.42
C LEU A 43 1.20 -2.12 -2.81
N VAL A 44 2.01 -1.71 -1.83
CA VAL A 44 3.36 -1.22 -2.09
C VAL A 44 4.24 -2.33 -2.66
N LYS A 45 4.18 -3.55 -2.11
CA LYS A 45 4.95 -4.68 -2.64
C LYS A 45 4.53 -5.03 -4.08
N ALA A 46 3.24 -4.98 -4.39
CA ALA A 46 2.71 -5.22 -5.72
C ALA A 46 3.28 -4.22 -6.74
N GLU A 47 3.30 -2.93 -6.42
CA GLU A 47 3.88 -1.90 -7.32
C GLU A 47 5.39 -2.11 -7.52
N PHE A 48 6.14 -2.49 -6.48
CA PHE A 48 7.57 -2.81 -6.63
C PHE A 48 7.80 -4.05 -7.50
N ALA A 49 6.99 -5.10 -7.34
CA ALA A 49 7.08 -6.30 -8.15
C ALA A 49 6.79 -6.01 -9.63
N LYS A 50 5.77 -5.19 -9.93
CA LYS A 50 5.41 -4.80 -11.31
C LYS A 50 6.53 -4.04 -12.04
N ASN A 51 7.31 -3.26 -11.33
CA ASN A 51 8.41 -2.46 -11.91
C ASN A 51 9.77 -3.19 -11.84
N SER A 52 9.87 -4.34 -11.16
CA SER A 52 11.08 -5.16 -11.15
C SER A 52 11.04 -6.08 -12.37
N SER A 53 11.61 -5.63 -13.49
CA SER A 53 11.75 -6.39 -14.73
C SER A 53 12.40 -7.76 -14.49
N GLY A 54 11.60 -8.82 -14.35
CA GLY A 54 12.06 -10.22 -14.34
C GLY A 54 11.48 -11.15 -13.27
N GLY A 55 10.70 -10.67 -12.30
CA GLY A 55 10.10 -11.55 -11.29
C GLY A 55 8.70 -11.98 -11.67
N ALA A 56 8.50 -13.25 -12.06
CA ALA A 56 7.17 -13.83 -12.22
C ALA A 56 6.33 -13.50 -10.97
N LEU A 57 5.28 -12.70 -11.14
CA LEU A 57 4.28 -12.48 -10.10
C LEU A 57 3.74 -13.87 -9.70
N PRO A 58 3.61 -14.21 -8.41
CA PRO A 58 2.63 -15.23 -8.04
C PRO A 58 1.31 -14.77 -8.68
N SER A 59 0.78 -15.58 -9.60
CA SER A 59 -0.32 -15.29 -10.54
C SER A 59 -1.09 -14.03 -10.17
N ASP A 60 -1.10 -13.00 -11.03
CA ASP A 60 -1.80 -11.72 -10.81
C ASP A 60 -3.22 -11.92 -10.21
N ALA A 61 -3.87 -13.04 -10.54
CA ALA A 61 -5.14 -13.48 -9.98
C ALA A 61 -5.12 -13.76 -8.46
N ASP A 62 -4.09 -14.44 -7.92
CA ASP A 62 -3.95 -14.74 -6.49
C ASP A 62 -3.65 -13.47 -5.69
N HIS A 63 -2.93 -12.53 -6.30
CA HIS A 63 -2.61 -11.24 -5.69
C HIS A 63 -3.84 -10.33 -5.62
N ASP A 64 -4.58 -10.23 -6.73
CA ASP A 64 -5.85 -9.50 -6.79
C ASP A 64 -6.90 -10.13 -5.86
N TYR A 65 -6.94 -11.45 -5.76
CA TYR A 65 -7.80 -12.16 -4.82
C TYR A 65 -7.43 -11.82 -3.37
N SER A 66 -6.14 -11.81 -3.04
CA SER A 66 -5.64 -11.46 -1.70
C SER A 66 -5.99 -10.02 -1.32
N ILE A 67 -5.82 -9.07 -2.25
CA ILE A 67 -6.20 -7.66 -2.04
C ILE A 67 -7.72 -7.55 -1.82
N LYS A 68 -8.53 -8.17 -2.68
CA LYS A 68 -10.00 -8.17 -2.55
C LYS A 68 -10.47 -8.82 -1.25
N LEU A 69 -9.81 -9.89 -0.80
CA LEU A 69 -10.11 -10.56 0.46
C LEU A 69 -9.81 -9.65 1.66
N ILE A 70 -8.66 -8.96 1.66
CA ILE A 70 -8.33 -7.99 2.71
C ILE A 70 -9.33 -6.82 2.71
N GLN A 71 -9.66 -6.28 1.54
CA GLN A 71 -10.67 -5.22 1.41
C GLN A 71 -12.03 -5.65 1.96
N ARG A 72 -12.48 -6.88 1.67
CA ARG A 72 -13.74 -7.41 2.21
C ARG A 72 -13.70 -7.52 3.73
N LYS A 73 -12.58 -7.95 4.31
CA LYS A 73 -12.42 -8.00 5.78
C LYS A 73 -12.39 -6.62 6.44
N LEU A 74 -12.06 -5.58 5.68
CA LEU A 74 -12.08 -4.19 6.13
C LEU A 74 -13.45 -3.52 6.02
N LYS A 75 -14.41 -4.15 5.31
CA LYS A 75 -15.77 -3.65 5.09
C LYS A 75 -16.82 -4.54 5.78
N PRO A 76 -17.73 -3.96 6.59
CA PRO A 76 -17.55 -2.79 7.45
C PRO A 76 -16.45 -3.07 8.49
N PRO A 77 -15.72 -2.06 9.00
CA PRO A 77 -16.15 -0.66 9.20
C PRO A 77 -15.59 0.44 8.26
N LEU A 78 -14.67 0.18 7.33
CA LEU A 78 -14.22 1.22 6.39
C LEU A 78 -15.26 1.48 5.29
N ASN A 79 -15.46 2.76 4.96
CA ASN A 79 -16.23 3.14 3.77
C ASN A 79 -15.36 3.05 2.50
N ASP A 80 -16.02 3.12 1.33
CA ASP A 80 -15.36 3.05 0.03
C ASP A 80 -14.34 4.17 -0.20
N ASN A 81 -14.63 5.38 0.29
CA ASN A 81 -13.77 6.54 0.12
C ASN A 81 -12.42 6.35 0.83
N ASP A 82 -12.43 5.76 2.03
CA ASP A 82 -11.23 5.48 2.81
C ASP A 82 -10.40 4.38 2.15
N ILE A 83 -11.06 3.32 1.66
CA ILE A 83 -10.39 2.24 0.94
C ILE A 83 -9.77 2.76 -0.37
N ASN A 84 -10.49 3.60 -1.12
CA ASN A 84 -9.97 4.21 -2.34
C ASN A 84 -8.80 5.15 -2.05
N ALA A 85 -8.85 5.92 -0.96
CA ALA A 85 -7.75 6.77 -0.53
C ALA A 85 -6.50 5.95 -0.16
N ILE A 86 -6.67 4.82 0.54
CA ILE A 86 -5.56 3.89 0.85
C ILE A 86 -4.92 3.38 -0.45
N HIS A 87 -5.71 2.91 -1.41
CA HIS A 87 -5.19 2.45 -2.70
C HIS A 87 -4.43 3.53 -3.44
N TYR A 88 -5.05 4.69 -3.58
CA TYR A 88 -4.50 5.80 -4.33
C TYR A 88 -3.13 6.23 -3.79
N TRP A 89 -3.04 6.47 -2.48
CA TRP A 89 -1.81 6.96 -1.87
C TRP A 89 -0.73 5.89 -1.76
N ALA A 90 -1.09 4.64 -1.46
CA ALA A 90 -0.13 3.53 -1.47
C ALA A 90 0.53 3.40 -2.85
N LYS A 91 -0.27 3.42 -3.92
CA LYS A 91 0.20 3.35 -5.30
C LYS A 91 1.04 4.56 -5.69
N LYS A 92 0.55 5.78 -5.48
CA LYS A 92 1.26 7.02 -5.88
C LYS A 92 2.62 7.14 -5.21
N ILE A 93 2.70 6.90 -3.90
CA ILE A 93 3.97 7.01 -3.16
C ILE A 93 4.95 5.91 -3.58
N ALA A 94 4.46 4.69 -3.84
CA ALA A 94 5.30 3.62 -4.39
C ALA A 94 5.88 3.98 -5.76
N GLN A 95 5.04 4.47 -6.67
CA GLN A 95 5.48 4.88 -8.01
C GLN A 95 6.51 6.02 -7.99
N VAL A 96 6.30 7.03 -7.13
CA VAL A 96 7.29 8.10 -6.94
C VAL A 96 8.60 7.55 -6.40
N SER A 97 8.53 6.64 -5.43
CA SER A 97 9.73 6.02 -4.82
C SER A 97 10.54 5.20 -5.83
N ILE A 98 9.85 4.46 -6.72
CA ILE A 98 10.47 3.68 -7.79
C ILE A 98 11.15 4.61 -8.80
N LYS A 99 10.47 5.67 -9.25
CA LYS A 99 11.05 6.66 -10.18
C LYS A 99 12.29 7.34 -9.62
N LEU A 100 12.28 7.72 -8.33
CA LEU A 100 13.45 8.28 -7.65
C LEU A 100 14.61 7.28 -7.53
N HIS A 101 14.33 5.98 -7.59
CA HIS A 101 15.36 4.95 -7.61
C HIS A 101 15.99 4.82 -9.00
N GLU A 102 15.18 4.80 -10.05
CA GLU A 102 15.63 4.65 -11.45
C GLU A 102 16.36 5.91 -11.95
N ASN A 103 15.93 7.10 -11.52
CA ASN A 103 16.59 8.37 -11.80
C ASN A 103 16.90 9.10 -10.49
N PRO A 104 18.02 8.77 -9.82
CA PRO A 104 18.52 9.58 -8.73
C PRO A 104 18.98 10.92 -9.32
N MET A 105 18.28 12.01 -8.99
CA MET A 105 18.77 13.37 -9.22
C MET A 105 20.11 13.59 -8.53
#